data_AF-A0A1H7Z7B6-F1
#
_entry.id   AF-A0A1H7Z7B6-F1
#
_cell.length_a   1.000
_cell.length_b   1.000
_cell.length_c   1.000
_cell.angle_alpha   90.00
_cell.angle_beta   90.00
_cell.angle_gamma   90.00
#
_symmetry.space_group_name_H-M   'P 1'
#
loop_
_entity.id
_entity.type
_entity.pdbx_description
1 polymer ?
#
loop_
_entity_poly.entity_id
_entity_poly.type
_entity_poly.pdbx_seq_one_letter_code
_entity_poly.pdbx_strand_id
1 'polypeptide(L)'
;MPVYLIAQGFDLSLELDLAPPLAVALQLQCERLGSKDVREAFSRRISDEFNRLLLDLIDWDLKEPTAAQMAYAIELARFRQETVPIPALRSRGAMQSYIESRLPHCRETADPAGPAR
;
A
#
# COMPACT_ATOMS: atom_id res chain seq x y z
N MET A 1 -17.06 -15.00 15.19
CA MET A 1 -16.29 -15.05 16.46
C MET A 1 -15.08 -14.16 16.25
N PRO A 2 -14.84 -13.16 17.13
CA PRO A 2 -13.77 -12.21 16.91
C PRO A 2 -12.41 -12.87 17.15
N VAL A 3 -11.45 -12.54 16.29
CA VAL A 3 -10.02 -12.78 16.52
C VAL A 3 -9.28 -11.46 16.45
N TYR A 4 -8.21 -11.35 17.23
CA TYR A 4 -7.43 -10.13 17.31
C TYR A 4 -6.08 -10.31 16.66
N LEU A 5 -5.73 -9.38 15.78
CA LEU A 5 -4.38 -9.22 15.28
C LEU A 5 -3.70 -8.11 16.06
N ILE A 6 -2.65 -8.46 16.82
CA ILE A 6 -1.95 -7.54 17.70
C ILE A 6 -0.58 -7.25 17.11
N ALA A 7 -0.35 -6.00 16.72
CA ALA A 7 0.92 -5.52 16.21
C ALA A 7 1.62 -4.67 17.27
N GLN A 8 2.42 -5.32 18.12
CA GLN A 8 3.10 -4.67 19.25
C GLN A 8 4.03 -3.53 18.83
N GLY A 9 4.65 -3.60 17.66
CA GLY A 9 5.54 -2.55 17.14
C GLY A 9 4.83 -1.25 16.76
N PHE A 10 3.51 -1.28 16.59
CA PHE A 10 2.70 -0.14 16.19
C PHE A 10 1.61 0.22 17.21
N ASP A 11 1.60 -0.45 18.38
CA ASP A 11 0.55 -0.36 19.39
C ASP A 11 -0.87 -0.44 18.79
N LEU A 12 -1.05 -1.39 17.86
CA LEU A 12 -2.28 -1.55 17.10
C LEU A 12 -2.91 -2.92 17.39
N SER A 13 -4.22 -2.93 17.62
CA SER A 13 -5.04 -4.14 17.68
C SER A 13 -6.17 -4.03 16.67
N LEU A 14 -6.29 -5.03 15.80
CA LEU A 14 -7.37 -5.13 14.82
C LEU A 14 -8.29 -6.29 15.20
N GLU A 15 -9.58 -6.00 15.34
CA GLU A 15 -10.61 -7.02 15.51
C GLU A 15 -11.07 -7.52 14.14
N LEU A 16 -11.01 -8.83 13.93
CA LEU A 16 -11.40 -9.49 12.69
C LEU A 16 -12.49 -10.51 12.98
N ASP A 17 -13.57 -10.46 12.20
CA ASP A 17 -14.63 -11.44 12.31
C ASP A 17 -14.33 -12.70 11.51
N LEU A 18 -14.23 -13.84 12.23
CA LEU A 18 -14.20 -15.15 11.59
C LEU A 18 -15.61 -15.71 11.42
N ALA A 19 -15.88 -16.20 10.21
CA ALA A 19 -17.05 -17.03 9.93
C ALA A 19 -17.07 -18.26 10.85
N PRO A 20 -18.24 -18.66 11.40
CA PRO A 20 -18.31 -19.73 12.40
C PRO A 20 -17.65 -21.06 11.98
N PRO A 21 -17.81 -21.57 10.74
CA PRO A 21 -17.13 -22.80 10.34
C PRO A 21 -15.60 -22.70 10.37
N LEU A 22 -15.07 -21.53 10.02
CA LEU A 22 -13.63 -21.26 10.02
C LEU A 22 -13.08 -21.14 11.45
N ALA A 23 -13.83 -20.52 12.36
CA ALA A 23 -13.44 -20.42 13.76
C ALA A 23 -13.29 -21.81 14.41
N VAL A 24 -14.23 -22.71 14.16
CA VAL A 24 -14.15 -24.10 14.65
C VAL A 24 -12.95 -24.84 14.05
N ALA A 25 -12.71 -24.70 12.73
CA ALA A 25 -11.57 -25.32 12.08
C ALA A 25 -10.23 -24.78 12.62
N LEU A 26 -10.14 -23.47 12.88
CA LEU A 26 -8.96 -22.84 13.45
C LEU A 26 -8.69 -23.34 14.87
N GLN A 27 -9.72 -23.47 15.71
CA GLN A 27 -9.59 -24.04 17.05
C GLN A 27 -9.01 -25.46 16.99
N LEU A 28 -9.59 -26.35 16.18
CA LEU A 28 -9.08 -27.71 15.99
C LEU A 28 -7.63 -27.73 15.48
N GLN A 29 -7.29 -26.80 14.57
CA GLN A 29 -5.93 -26.65 14.08
C GLN A 29 -4.99 -26.28 15.23
N CYS A 30 -5.36 -25.34 16.09
CA CYS A 30 -4.60 -24.93 17.27
C CYS A 30 -4.39 -26.09 18.26
N GLU A 31 -5.41 -26.90 18.51
CA GLU A 31 -5.31 -28.11 19.37
C GLU A 31 -4.30 -29.12 18.82
N ARG A 32 -4.13 -29.19 17.48
CA ARG A 32 -3.17 -30.08 16.81
C ARG A 32 -1.74 -29.54 16.80
N LEU A 33 -1.51 -28.29 17.21
CA LEU A 33 -0.20 -27.66 17.23
C LEU A 33 0.65 -28.11 18.43
N GLY A 34 0.90 -29.42 18.53
CA GLY A 34 1.55 -30.03 19.69
C GLY A 34 3.07 -29.85 19.76
N SER A 35 3.76 -29.70 18.63
CA SER A 35 5.21 -29.50 18.59
C SER A 35 5.59 -28.07 18.19
N LYS A 36 6.81 -27.66 18.52
CA LYS A 36 7.36 -26.35 18.11
C LYS A 36 7.44 -26.24 16.58
N ASP A 37 7.95 -27.27 15.91
CA ASP A 37 8.14 -27.26 14.45
C ASP A 37 6.81 -27.13 13.70
N VAL A 38 5.76 -27.82 14.16
CA VAL A 38 4.42 -27.74 13.55
C VAL A 38 3.80 -26.36 13.76
N ARG A 39 4.03 -25.74 14.94
CA ARG A 39 3.61 -24.35 15.21
C ARG A 39 4.30 -23.36 14.28
N GLU A 40 5.61 -23.46 14.13
CA GLU A 40 6.39 -22.56 13.28
C GLU A 40 6.00 -22.71 11.81
N ALA A 41 5.80 -23.95 11.33
CA ALA A 41 5.34 -24.20 9.96
C ALA A 41 3.93 -23.64 9.71
N PHE A 42 3.02 -23.74 10.68
CA PHE A 42 1.70 -23.14 10.57
C PHE A 42 1.76 -21.61 10.59
N SER A 43 2.53 -21.02 11.52
CA SER A 43 2.72 -19.57 11.60
C SER A 43 3.30 -19.02 10.31
N ARG A 44 4.31 -19.67 9.73
CA ARG A 44 4.92 -19.24 8.47
C ARG A 44 3.92 -19.23 7.32
N ARG A 45 3.10 -20.27 7.20
CA ARG A 45 2.03 -20.32 6.17
C ARG A 45 1.02 -19.18 6.35
N ILE A 46 0.61 -18.90 7.59
CA ILE A 46 -0.28 -17.75 7.87
C ILE A 46 0.41 -16.44 7.48
N SER A 47 1.67 -16.25 7.88
CA SER A 47 2.42 -15.03 7.56
C SER A 47 2.56 -14.81 6.05
N ASP A 48 2.87 -15.87 5.29
CA ASP A 48 3.04 -15.77 3.84
C ASP A 48 1.74 -15.33 3.14
N GLU A 49 0.60 -15.96 3.50
CA GLU A 49 -0.70 -15.58 2.92
C GLU A 49 -1.17 -14.21 3.42
N PHE A 50 -0.96 -13.90 4.70
CA PHE A 50 -1.33 -12.61 5.29
C PHE A 50 -0.55 -11.46 4.66
N ASN A 51 0.75 -11.62 4.40
CA ASN A 51 1.56 -10.61 3.72
C ASN A 51 1.04 -10.33 2.30
N ARG A 52 0.64 -11.36 1.55
CA ARG A 52 0.04 -11.17 0.22
C ARG A 52 -1.28 -10.41 0.29
N LEU A 53 -2.18 -10.83 1.19
CA LEU A 53 -3.48 -10.18 1.37
C LEU A 53 -3.33 -8.72 1.83
N LEU A 54 -2.40 -8.44 2.75
CA LEU A 54 -2.15 -7.07 3.21
C LEU A 54 -1.68 -6.16 2.07
N LEU A 55 -0.82 -6.63 1.17
CA LEU A 55 -0.39 -5.84 0.01
C LEU A 55 -1.58 -5.44 -0.88
N ASP A 56 -2.61 -6.28 -0.95
CA ASP A 56 -3.83 -5.98 -1.70
C ASP A 56 -4.74 -5.01 -0.96
N LEU A 57 -4.86 -5.15 0.36
CA LEU A 57 -5.74 -4.35 1.22
C LEU A 57 -5.19 -2.97 1.61
N ILE A 58 -3.87 -2.77 1.58
CA ILE A 58 -3.25 -1.46 1.86
C ILE A 58 -3.72 -0.43 0.83
N ASP A 59 -3.91 0.81 1.29
CA ASP A 59 -4.33 1.91 0.44
C ASP A 59 -3.43 2.08 -0.79
N TRP A 60 -4.05 2.38 -1.93
CA TRP A 60 -3.40 2.39 -3.24
C TRP A 60 -2.20 3.36 -3.31
N ASP A 61 -2.24 4.46 -2.57
CA ASP A 61 -1.21 5.51 -2.53
C ASP A 61 0.00 5.12 -1.67
N LEU A 62 -0.17 4.21 -0.71
CA LEU A 62 0.91 3.68 0.12
C LEU A 62 1.71 2.58 -0.59
N LYS A 63 1.16 1.97 -1.64
CA LYS A 63 1.84 0.94 -2.44
C LYS A 63 3.01 1.53 -3.23
N GLU A 64 3.88 0.67 -3.76
CA GLU A 64 5.00 1.10 -4.60
C GLU A 64 4.52 1.84 -5.88
N PRO A 65 5.31 2.83 -6.37
CA PRO A 65 5.05 3.48 -7.64
C PRO A 65 4.92 2.50 -8.80
N THR A 66 4.02 2.80 -9.73
CA THR A 66 3.89 1.98 -10.95
C THR A 66 5.10 2.17 -11.87
N ALA A 67 5.38 1.18 -12.74
CA ALA A 67 6.45 1.29 -13.74
C ALA A 67 6.31 2.53 -14.63
N ALA A 68 5.07 2.89 -15.00
CA ALA A 68 4.78 4.09 -15.78
C ALA A 68 5.11 5.37 -15.01
N GLN A 69 4.72 5.47 -13.73
CA GLN A 69 5.07 6.61 -12.89
C GLN A 69 6.59 6.72 -12.68
N MET A 70 7.29 5.59 -12.46
CA MET A 70 8.75 5.59 -12.33
C MET A 70 9.42 6.10 -13.60
N ALA A 71 9.07 5.54 -14.76
CA ALA A 71 9.64 5.95 -16.04
C ALA A 71 9.41 7.44 -16.30
N TYR A 72 8.19 7.91 -16.06
CA TYR A 72 7.85 9.33 -16.22
C TYR A 72 8.61 10.23 -15.25
N ALA A 73 8.68 9.87 -13.97
CA ALA A 73 9.38 10.65 -12.95
C ALA A 73 10.89 10.74 -13.23
N ILE A 74 11.51 9.66 -13.72
CA ILE A 74 12.93 9.65 -14.13
C ILE A 74 13.16 10.61 -15.29
N GLU A 75 12.30 10.59 -16.30
CA GLU A 75 12.38 11.51 -17.44
C GLU A 75 12.19 12.98 -17.03
N LEU A 76 11.21 13.23 -16.16
CA LEU A 76 10.93 14.56 -15.62
C LEU A 76 12.11 15.09 -14.78
N ALA A 77 12.69 14.23 -13.93
CA ALA A 77 13.85 14.56 -13.12
C ALA A 77 15.06 14.87 -14.01
N ARG A 78 15.29 14.07 -15.06
CA ARG A 78 16.36 14.29 -16.05
C ARG A 78 16.22 15.63 -16.77
N PHE A 79 15.01 15.97 -17.23
CA PHE A 79 14.75 17.26 -17.89
C PHE A 79 15.03 18.46 -16.96
N ARG A 80 14.73 18.30 -15.67
CA ARG A 80 14.94 19.32 -14.64
C ARG A 80 16.34 19.29 -14.01
N GLN A 81 17.21 18.37 -14.42
CA GLN A 81 18.54 18.15 -13.83
C GLN A 81 18.49 17.87 -12.32
N GLU A 82 17.44 17.18 -11.88
CA GLU A 82 17.21 16.77 -10.49
C GLU A 82 17.24 15.24 -10.39
N THR A 83 17.27 14.72 -9.15
CA THR A 83 17.05 13.30 -8.85
C THR A 83 15.65 13.09 -8.29
N VAL A 84 15.03 11.95 -8.57
CA VAL A 84 13.75 11.59 -7.95
C VAL A 84 13.94 11.44 -6.42
N PRO A 85 13.16 12.14 -5.59
CA PRO A 85 13.28 12.05 -4.14
C PRO A 85 13.03 10.62 -3.62
N ILE A 86 13.80 10.19 -2.61
CA ILE A 86 13.60 8.88 -1.96
C ILE A 86 12.16 8.64 -1.50
N PRO A 87 11.43 9.62 -0.92
CA PRO A 87 10.03 9.41 -0.56
C PRO A 87 9.14 9.05 -1.76
N ALA A 88 9.36 9.70 -2.91
CA ALA A 88 8.62 9.43 -4.14
C ALA A 88 8.91 8.03 -4.69
N LEU A 89 10.11 7.50 -4.49
CA LEU A 89 10.44 6.12 -4.87
C LEU A 89 9.76 5.05 -3.99
N ARG A 90 9.30 5.41 -2.79
CA ARG A 90 8.78 4.45 -1.80
C ARG A 90 7.26 4.30 -1.83
N SER A 91 6.53 5.31 -2.25
CA SER A 91 5.07 5.23 -2.31
C SER A 91 4.51 5.93 -3.54
N ARG A 92 3.39 5.39 -4.01
CA ARG A 92 2.68 5.83 -5.19
C ARG A 92 2.10 7.23 -5.03
N GLY A 93 1.57 7.55 -3.86
CA GLY A 93 1.07 8.87 -3.51
C GLY A 93 2.18 9.91 -3.54
N ALA A 94 3.32 9.63 -2.91
CA ALA A 94 4.47 10.53 -2.93
C ALA A 94 5.02 10.72 -4.36
N MET A 95 5.01 9.67 -5.18
CA MET A 95 5.38 9.76 -6.58
C MET A 95 4.41 10.64 -7.37
N GLN A 96 3.11 10.47 -7.17
CA GLN A 96 2.09 11.28 -7.81
C GLN A 96 2.23 12.76 -7.44
N SER A 97 2.39 13.07 -6.14
CA SER A 97 2.62 14.44 -5.69
C SER A 97 3.92 15.03 -6.26
N TYR A 98 4.99 14.24 -6.38
CA TYR A 98 6.21 14.66 -7.05
C TYR A 98 5.95 15.04 -8.51
N ILE A 99 5.29 14.16 -9.27
CA ILE A 99 4.96 14.41 -10.67
C ILE A 99 4.12 15.68 -10.83
N GLU A 100 3.01 15.78 -10.09
CA GLU A 100 2.04 16.88 -10.20
C GLU A 100 2.65 18.25 -9.90
N SER A 101 3.47 18.34 -8.86
CA SER A 101 4.14 19.59 -8.48
C SER A 101 5.21 20.06 -9.49
N ARG A 102 5.64 19.18 -10.40
CA ARG A 102 6.60 19.50 -11.48
C ARG A 102 5.96 19.57 -12.86
N LEU A 103 4.66 19.27 -12.98
CA LEU A 103 3.93 19.54 -14.22
C LEU A 103 3.79 21.06 -14.39
N PRO A 104 4.04 21.59 -15.61
CA PRO A 104 3.65 22.95 -15.90
C PRO A 104 2.15 23.05 -15.66
N HIS A 105 1.75 23.92 -14.72
CA HIS A 105 0.33 24.23 -14.57
C HIS A 105 -0.05 24.88 -15.89
N CYS A 106 -0.87 24.21 -16.71
CA CYS A 106 -1.61 24.89 -17.75
C CYS A 106 -2.49 25.91 -17.04
N ARG A 107 -1.98 27.13 -16.85
CA ARG A 107 -2.82 28.28 -16.55
C ARG A 107 -3.69 28.44 -17.78
N GLU A 108 -4.95 28.03 -17.67
CA GLU A 108 -6.02 28.60 -18.50
C GLU A 108 -6.04 30.11 -18.22
N THR A 109 -5.18 30.86 -18.90
CA THR A 109 -5.50 32.24 -19.24
C THR A 109 -6.41 32.17 -20.45
N ALA A 110 -7.67 31.79 -20.22
CA ALA A 110 -8.75 32.20 -21.10
C ALA A 110 -8.86 33.72 -20.93
N ASP A 111 -8.17 34.43 -21.80
CA ASP A 111 -8.18 35.88 -21.92
C ASP A 111 -9.63 36.39 -22.09
N PRO A 112 -10.19 37.21 -21.18
CA PRO A 112 -11.49 37.81 -21.39
C PRO A 112 -11.29 39.09 -22.23
N ALA A 113 -10.95 38.94 -23.51
CA ALA A 113 -10.69 40.07 -24.40
C ALA A 113 -11.42 39.95 -25.76
N GLY A 114 -12.75 40.16 -25.72
CA GLY A 114 -13.54 40.85 -26.75
C GLY A 114 -13.86 40.12 -28.08
N PRO A 115 -14.75 40.68 -28.94
CA PRO A 115 -15.25 42.05 -28.91
C PRO A 115 -16.78 42.20 -28.78
N ALA A 116 -17.16 43.38 -28.29
CA ALA A 116 -18.48 43.95 -28.54
C ALA A 116 -18.74 44.07 -30.05
N ARG A 117 -19.89 43.58 -30.50
CA ARG A 117 -20.67 44.11 -31.62
C ARG A 117 -22.09 43.59 -31.55
#